data_AF-A0A2N7FB35-F1
#
_entry.id   AF-A0A2N7FB35-F1
#
_cell.length_a   1.000
_cell.length_b   1.000
_cell.length_c   1.000
_cell.angle_alpha   90.00
_cell.angle_beta   90.00
_cell.angle_gamma   90.00
#
_symmetry.space_group_name_H-M   'P 1'
#
loop_
_entity.id
_entity.type
_entity.pdbx_description
1 polymer ?
#
loop_
_entity_poly.entity_id
_entity_poly.type
_entity_poly.pdbx_seq_one_letter_code
_entity_poly.pdbx_strand_id
1 'polypeptide(L)'
;MGRSKKSRKPGALGAPEPMVTRNRSESDVEGRERKRVKKRKGLKSGSRHSDGSEAKQRKAAQARDPRLGSKKKIPLIVEPAKKSTKQERKLSNEQELEMLENDAQLNTLLDRIENGENLGAGLQKFVDEKLDRIEHLMGRLGLLEPEEDEEEIFEEAPVASKKKASSDEDLLSQFEDFDLDSFKG
;
A
#
# COMPACT_ATOMS: atom_id res chain seq x y z
N MET A 1 51.52 85.34 20.94
CA MET A 1 50.11 85.38 20.49
C MET A 1 49.45 84.04 20.78
N GLY A 2 48.78 83.92 21.93
CA GLY A 2 48.04 82.71 22.32
C GLY A 2 46.63 82.69 21.70
N ARG A 3 46.18 81.51 21.26
CA ARG A 3 44.76 81.23 21.00
C ARG A 3 44.34 80.09 21.91
N SER A 4 43.68 80.44 23.01
CA SER A 4 42.95 79.51 23.86
C SER A 4 41.84 78.83 23.06
N LYS A 5 41.73 77.50 23.17
CA LYS A 5 40.62 76.74 22.60
C LYS A 5 39.40 76.93 23.51
N LYS A 6 38.34 77.52 22.97
CA LYS A 6 37.03 77.66 23.64
C LYS A 6 36.40 76.27 23.79
N SER A 7 36.42 75.72 25.00
CA SER A 7 35.68 74.50 25.35
C SER A 7 34.18 74.79 25.34
N ARG A 8 33.42 74.06 24.51
CA ARG A 8 31.95 74.11 24.56
C ARG A 8 31.51 73.30 25.77
N LYS A 9 30.64 73.90 26.60
CA LYS A 9 30.00 73.24 27.75
C LYS A 9 29.42 71.88 27.30
N PRO A 10 29.57 70.80 28.07
CA PRO A 10 28.84 69.57 27.78
C PRO A 10 27.34 69.91 27.88
N GLY A 11 26.68 69.90 26.72
CA GLY A 11 25.24 70.09 26.63
C GLY A 11 24.52 69.00 27.42
N ALA A 12 23.27 69.30 27.79
CA ALA A 12 22.35 68.51 28.59
C ALA A 12 21.94 67.17 27.92
N LEU A 13 22.92 66.34 27.59
CA LEU A 13 22.80 64.98 27.04
C LEU A 13 23.35 63.92 28.00
N GLY A 14 23.55 64.29 29.26
CA GLY A 14 23.99 63.41 30.35
C GLY A 14 22.83 62.80 31.16
N ALA A 15 21.58 63.00 30.75
CA ALA A 15 20.48 62.21 31.29
C ALA A 15 20.49 60.85 30.59
N PRO A 16 20.52 59.71 31.30
CA PRO A 16 20.28 58.43 30.67
C PRO A 16 18.85 58.46 30.12
N GLU A 17 18.71 58.61 28.81
CA GLU A 17 17.47 58.30 28.10
C GLU A 17 16.98 56.93 28.59
N PRO A 18 15.75 56.79 29.11
CA PRO A 18 15.26 55.49 29.50
C PRO A 18 15.28 54.62 28.24
N MET A 19 16.16 53.61 28.22
CA MET A 19 16.21 52.63 27.15
C MET A 19 14.85 51.92 27.14
N VAL A 20 13.92 52.39 26.31
CA VAL A 20 12.61 51.76 26.15
C VAL A 20 12.85 50.46 25.39
N THR A 21 13.13 49.39 26.14
CA THR A 21 13.12 48.04 25.61
C THR A 21 11.66 47.68 25.35
N ARG A 22 11.15 48.07 24.18
CA ARG A 22 9.88 47.51 23.70
C ARG A 22 10.09 46.01 23.55
N ASN A 23 9.41 45.22 24.39
CA ASN A 23 9.29 43.79 24.23
C ASN A 23 8.67 43.56 22.84
N ARG A 24 9.51 43.15 21.89
CA ARG A 24 9.04 42.85 20.53
C ARG A 24 8.26 41.55 20.61
N SER A 25 7.11 41.48 19.94
CA SER A 25 6.41 40.21 19.79
C SER A 25 7.29 39.20 19.04
N GLU A 26 7.03 37.91 19.23
CA GLU A 26 7.76 36.84 18.53
C GLU A 26 7.68 37.01 17.01
N SER A 27 6.54 37.47 16.49
CA SER A 27 6.34 37.79 15.06
C SER A 27 7.31 38.86 14.54
N ASP A 28 7.64 39.87 15.35
CA ASP A 28 8.55 40.95 14.97
C ASP A 28 10.01 40.47 14.95
N VAL A 29 10.37 39.58 15.87
CA VAL A 29 11.70 38.96 15.93
C VAL A 29 11.88 38.05 14.72
N GLU A 30 10.93 37.16 14.45
CA GLU A 30 10.94 36.28 13.28
C GLU A 30 11.01 37.07 11.97
N GLY A 31 10.22 38.13 11.83
CA GLY A 31 10.22 38.98 10.63
C GLY A 31 11.60 39.61 10.36
N ARG A 32 12.28 40.06 11.41
CA ARG A 32 13.65 40.61 11.29
C ARG A 32 14.68 39.55 10.97
N GLU A 33 14.56 38.36 11.53
CA GLU A 33 15.45 37.24 11.23
C GLU A 33 15.29 36.79 9.78
N ARG A 34 14.05 36.62 9.30
CA ARG A 34 13.77 36.35 7.88
C ARG A 34 14.36 37.42 6.98
N LYS A 35 14.28 38.70 7.36
CA LYS A 35 14.88 39.81 6.63
C LYS A 35 16.42 39.77 6.63
N ARG A 36 17.05 39.40 7.76
CA ARG A 36 18.51 39.21 7.86
C ARG A 36 18.98 38.04 6.99
N VAL A 37 18.28 36.92 7.06
CA VAL A 37 18.56 35.73 6.24
C VAL A 37 18.39 36.05 4.76
N LYS A 38 17.28 36.67 4.34
CA LYS A 38 17.03 37.04 2.94
C LYS A 38 18.00 38.09 2.39
N LYS A 39 18.59 38.94 3.24
CA LYS A 39 19.65 39.88 2.83
C LYS A 39 20.98 39.19 2.57
N ARG A 40 21.32 38.14 3.33
CA ARG A 40 22.56 37.37 3.15
C ARG A 40 22.42 36.27 2.10
N LYS A 41 21.22 35.69 1.98
CA LYS A 41 20.89 34.73 0.94
C LYS A 41 20.75 35.50 -0.37
N GLY A 42 21.68 35.32 -1.30
CA GLY A 42 21.60 35.90 -2.65
C GLY A 42 20.34 35.48 -3.41
N LEU A 43 20.11 36.08 -4.57
CA LEU A 43 19.02 35.68 -5.46
C LEU A 43 19.13 34.19 -5.81
N LYS A 44 18.00 33.48 -5.87
CA LYS A 44 17.97 32.09 -6.30
C LYS A 44 18.46 32.01 -7.75
N SER A 45 19.14 30.91 -8.10
CA SER A 45 19.62 30.68 -9.46
C SER A 45 18.45 30.80 -10.46
N GLY A 46 18.70 31.46 -11.59
CA GLY A 46 17.68 31.66 -12.63
C GLY A 46 17.24 30.33 -13.23
N SER A 47 16.11 30.36 -13.95
CA SER A 47 15.48 29.18 -14.58
C SER A 47 16.42 28.32 -15.43
N ARG A 48 17.48 28.91 -15.99
CA ARG A 48 18.51 28.20 -16.77
C ARG A 48 19.43 27.29 -15.94
N HIS A 49 19.54 27.54 -14.64
CA HIS A 49 20.46 26.85 -13.73
C HIS A 49 19.73 26.08 -12.62
N SER A 50 18.40 26.00 -12.65
CA SER A 50 17.65 25.11 -11.76
C SER A 50 17.65 23.72 -12.34
N ASP A 51 18.05 22.71 -11.55
CA ASP A 51 17.85 21.32 -11.90
C ASP A 51 16.38 21.12 -12.26
N GLY A 52 16.12 20.67 -13.49
CA GLY A 52 14.76 20.56 -14.05
C GLY A 52 13.86 19.53 -13.35
N SER A 53 14.30 18.95 -12.23
CA SER A 53 13.57 18.00 -11.40
C SER A 53 12.32 18.65 -10.78
N GLU A 54 12.45 19.82 -10.17
CA GLU A 54 11.33 20.55 -9.55
C GLU A 54 10.30 20.99 -10.60
N ALA A 55 10.75 21.39 -11.81
CA ALA A 55 9.88 21.82 -12.89
C ALA A 55 9.03 20.67 -13.48
N LYS A 56 9.57 19.44 -13.50
CA LYS A 56 8.83 18.25 -13.96
C LYS A 56 7.71 17.86 -13.00
N GLN A 57 7.94 17.95 -11.69
CA GLN A 57 6.91 17.65 -10.68
C GLN A 57 5.73 18.63 -10.75
N ARG A 58 5.98 19.93 -10.96
CA ARG A 58 4.90 20.93 -11.09
C ARG A 58 4.04 20.73 -12.34
N LYS A 59 4.60 20.24 -13.45
CA LYS A 59 3.82 19.92 -14.66
C LYS A 59 2.92 18.69 -14.49
N ALA A 60 3.23 17.79 -13.56
CA ALA A 60 2.39 16.63 -13.25
C ALA A 60 1.18 17.00 -12.38
N ALA A 61 1.33 18.02 -11.53
CA ALA A 61 0.27 18.50 -10.63
C ALA A 61 -0.69 19.53 -11.25
N GLN A 62 -0.45 20.00 -12.48
CA GLN A 62 -1.34 20.92 -13.18
C GLN A 62 -2.49 20.15 -13.83
N ALA A 63 -3.72 20.63 -13.62
CA ALA A 63 -4.92 20.14 -14.31
C ALA A 63 -4.69 20.20 -15.83
N ARG A 64 -4.71 19.04 -16.48
CA ARG A 64 -4.54 18.92 -17.92
C ARG A 64 -5.86 19.28 -18.61
N ASP A 65 -5.76 19.92 -19.77
CA ASP A 65 -6.93 20.23 -20.60
C ASP A 65 -7.69 18.94 -20.97
N PRO A 66 -9.00 18.84 -20.71
CA PRO A 66 -9.81 17.68 -21.07
C PRO A 66 -9.78 17.33 -22.56
N ARG A 67 -9.50 18.30 -23.45
CA ARG A 67 -9.39 18.09 -24.90
C ARG A 67 -8.08 17.39 -25.30
N LEU A 68 -7.07 17.42 -24.43
CA LEU A 68 -5.82 16.69 -24.64
C LEU A 68 -5.97 15.28 -24.07
N GLY A 69 -6.12 14.30 -24.96
CA GLY A 69 -6.16 12.88 -24.59
C GLY A 69 -4.91 12.41 -23.83
N SER A 70 -5.02 11.27 -23.17
CA SER A 70 -3.90 10.67 -22.42
C SER A 70 -2.75 10.30 -23.36
N LYS A 71 -1.62 11.01 -23.24
CA LYS A 71 -0.35 10.68 -23.89
C LYS A 71 0.59 9.89 -22.98
N LYS A 72 0.08 9.29 -21.90
CA LYS A 72 0.88 8.43 -21.02
C LYS A 72 1.21 7.13 -21.78
N LYS A 73 2.49 6.77 -21.83
CA LYS A 73 2.94 5.53 -22.49
C LYS A 73 2.37 4.34 -21.72
N ILE A 74 1.78 3.39 -22.45
CA ILE A 74 1.36 2.10 -21.89
C ILE A 74 2.55 1.14 -22.07
N PRO A 75 2.99 0.43 -21.01
CA PRO A 75 4.05 -0.56 -21.13
C PRO A 75 3.58 -1.68 -22.07
N LEU A 76 4.42 -2.06 -23.03
CA LEU A 76 4.11 -3.11 -24.01
C LEU A 76 4.24 -4.52 -23.41
N ILE A 77 5.01 -4.65 -22.33
CA ILE A 77 5.19 -5.90 -21.59
C ILE A 77 4.50 -5.72 -20.25
N VAL A 78 3.43 -6.48 -20.04
CA VAL A 78 2.79 -6.61 -18.72
C VAL A 78 3.65 -7.61 -17.94
N GLU A 79 4.34 -7.15 -16.90
CA GLU A 79 5.02 -8.07 -16.00
C GLU A 79 3.98 -8.99 -15.36
N PRO A 80 4.15 -10.32 -15.42
CA PRO A 80 3.18 -11.24 -14.85
C PRO A 80 3.13 -11.01 -13.34
N ALA A 81 1.92 -10.82 -12.80
CA ALA A 81 1.73 -10.75 -11.35
C ALA A 81 2.35 -12.00 -10.72
N LYS A 82 3.26 -11.79 -9.77
CA LYS A 82 3.94 -12.88 -9.05
C LYS A 82 2.87 -13.72 -8.37
N LYS A 83 2.68 -14.95 -8.86
CA LYS A 83 1.80 -15.93 -8.20
C LYS A 83 2.48 -16.30 -6.88
N SER A 84 1.76 -16.16 -5.77
CA SER A 84 2.28 -16.54 -4.46
C SER A 84 2.57 -18.04 -4.42
N THR A 85 3.69 -18.40 -3.80
CA THR A 85 4.07 -19.82 -3.65
C THR A 85 3.06 -20.54 -2.74
N LYS A 86 3.01 -21.88 -2.80
CA LYS A 86 2.10 -22.67 -1.94
C LYS A 86 2.40 -22.42 -0.45
N GLN A 87 3.67 -22.21 -0.09
CA GLN A 87 4.11 -21.87 1.26
C GLN A 87 3.65 -20.48 1.68
N GLU A 88 3.82 -19.46 0.84
CA GLU A 88 3.32 -18.10 1.14
C GLU A 88 1.80 -18.07 1.32
N ARG A 89 1.06 -18.87 0.54
CA ARG A 89 -0.39 -19.02 0.70
C ARG A 89 -0.77 -19.69 2.02
N LYS A 90 -0.04 -20.73 2.44
CA LYS A 90 -0.24 -21.38 3.74
C LYS A 90 0.03 -20.40 4.89
N LEU A 91 1.18 -19.73 4.87
CA LEU A 91 1.52 -18.69 5.85
C LEU A 91 0.47 -17.58 5.90
N SER A 92 -0.06 -17.16 4.75
CA SER A 92 -1.15 -16.18 4.70
C SER A 92 -2.45 -16.70 5.31
N ASN A 93 -2.78 -17.98 5.14
CA ASN A 93 -3.97 -18.57 5.75
C ASN A 93 -3.81 -18.72 7.27
N GLU A 94 -2.62 -19.12 7.74
CA GLU A 94 -2.28 -19.20 9.18
C GLU A 94 -2.39 -17.82 9.86
N GLN A 95 -1.87 -16.77 9.22
CA GLN A 95 -1.98 -15.40 9.72
C GLN A 95 -3.43 -14.90 9.79
N GLU A 96 -4.25 -15.24 8.78
CA GLU A 96 -5.67 -14.88 8.80
C GLU A 96 -6.41 -15.61 9.92
N LEU A 97 -6.10 -16.89 10.14
CA LEU A 97 -6.67 -17.69 11.22
C LEU A 97 -6.31 -17.09 12.58
N GLU A 98 -5.03 -16.79 12.82
CA GLU A 98 -4.55 -16.17 14.06
C GLU A 98 -5.22 -14.80 14.32
N MET A 99 -5.48 -14.02 13.27
CA MET A 99 -6.20 -12.76 13.40
C MET A 99 -7.67 -12.96 13.81
N LEU A 100 -8.34 -14.00 13.31
CA LEU A 100 -9.72 -14.31 13.64
C LEU A 100 -9.86 -14.87 15.07
N GLU A 101 -8.92 -15.71 15.51
CA GLU A 101 -8.86 -16.22 16.90
C GLU A 101 -8.63 -15.09 17.91
N ASN A 102 -7.83 -14.09 17.53
CA ASN A 102 -7.55 -12.92 18.37
C ASN A 102 -8.55 -11.76 18.18
N ASP A 103 -9.65 -11.94 17.44
CA ASP A 103 -10.65 -10.89 17.25
C ASP A 103 -11.43 -10.65 18.56
N ALA A 104 -11.14 -9.53 19.22
CA ALA A 104 -11.79 -9.16 20.47
C ALA A 104 -13.32 -9.08 20.37
N GLN A 105 -13.86 -8.70 19.21
CA GLN A 105 -15.32 -8.61 19.04
C GLN A 105 -15.95 -10.00 19.05
N LEU A 106 -15.36 -10.94 18.31
CA LEU A 106 -15.81 -12.33 18.26
C LEU A 106 -15.78 -12.95 19.65
N ASN A 107 -14.66 -12.81 20.37
CA ASN A 107 -14.50 -13.36 21.72
C ASN A 107 -15.56 -12.82 22.69
N THR A 108 -15.83 -11.51 22.68
CA THR A 108 -16.89 -10.94 23.54
C THR A 108 -18.30 -11.44 23.20
N LEU A 109 -18.57 -11.80 21.94
CA LEU A 109 -19.86 -12.35 21.53
C LEU A 109 -19.99 -13.81 21.95
N LEU A 110 -18.92 -14.59 21.83
CA LEU A 110 -18.85 -15.98 22.31
C LEU A 110 -19.06 -16.03 23.83
N ASP A 111 -18.39 -15.17 24.60
CA ASP A 111 -18.58 -15.09 26.06
C ASP A 111 -20.05 -14.83 26.43
N ARG A 112 -20.77 -13.97 25.67
CA ARG A 112 -22.19 -13.70 25.92
C ARG A 112 -23.07 -14.90 25.61
N ILE A 113 -22.79 -15.62 24.53
CA ILE A 113 -23.47 -16.87 24.18
C ILE A 113 -23.26 -17.90 25.30
N GLU A 114 -22.03 -18.05 25.80
CA GLU A 114 -21.70 -18.96 26.92
C GLU A 114 -22.42 -18.56 28.23
N ASN A 115 -22.58 -17.26 28.47
CA ASN A 115 -23.38 -16.74 29.59
C ASN A 115 -24.90 -16.94 29.39
N GLY A 116 -25.35 -17.50 28.27
CA GLY A 116 -26.75 -17.76 27.96
C GLY A 116 -27.53 -16.54 27.47
N GLU A 117 -26.84 -15.47 27.05
CA GLU A 117 -27.48 -14.31 26.44
C GLU A 117 -27.82 -14.60 24.97
N ASN A 118 -29.08 -14.34 24.58
CA ASN A 118 -29.49 -14.46 23.19
C ASN A 118 -29.00 -13.24 22.39
N LEU A 119 -28.09 -13.46 21.44
CA LEU A 119 -27.66 -12.43 20.50
C LEU A 119 -28.79 -12.07 19.53
N GLY A 120 -28.81 -10.80 19.08
CA GLY A 120 -29.70 -10.38 18.00
C GLY A 120 -29.33 -11.09 16.68
N ALA A 121 -30.31 -11.29 15.79
CA ALA A 121 -30.11 -12.05 14.55
C ALA A 121 -28.94 -11.57 13.67
N GLY A 122 -28.61 -10.27 13.68
CA GLY A 122 -27.47 -9.74 12.95
C GLY A 122 -26.12 -10.10 13.59
N LEU A 123 -26.05 -10.13 14.92
CA LEU A 123 -24.84 -10.51 15.65
C LEU A 123 -24.61 -12.02 15.57
N GLN A 124 -25.68 -12.81 15.64
CA GLN A 124 -25.57 -14.27 15.47
C GLN A 124 -25.02 -14.61 14.10
N LYS A 125 -25.58 -14.04 13.02
CA LYS A 125 -25.05 -14.22 11.65
C LYS A 125 -23.58 -13.85 11.52
N PHE A 126 -23.16 -12.77 12.18
CA PHE A 126 -21.75 -12.37 12.17
C PHE A 126 -20.85 -13.41 12.84
N VAL A 127 -21.26 -13.96 13.98
CA VAL A 127 -20.53 -15.03 14.66
C VAL A 127 -20.47 -16.26 13.77
N ASP A 128 -21.60 -16.69 13.20
CA ASP A 128 -21.69 -17.85 12.31
C ASP A 128 -20.75 -17.68 11.09
N GLU A 129 -20.81 -16.53 10.38
CA GLU A 129 -19.93 -16.23 9.24
C GLU A 129 -18.44 -16.27 9.59
N LYS A 130 -18.08 -15.87 10.81
CA LYS A 130 -16.70 -15.89 11.31
C LYS A 130 -16.24 -17.30 11.64
N LEU A 131 -17.10 -18.10 12.27
CA LEU A 131 -16.84 -19.51 12.57
C LEU A 131 -16.71 -20.33 11.27
N ASP A 132 -17.60 -20.13 10.29
CA ASP A 132 -17.51 -20.76 8.97
C ASP A 132 -16.17 -20.43 8.29
N ARG A 133 -15.72 -19.17 8.43
CA ARG A 133 -14.43 -18.75 7.88
C ARG A 133 -13.25 -19.42 8.58
N ILE A 134 -13.31 -19.55 9.90
CA ILE A 134 -12.30 -20.25 10.71
C ILE A 134 -12.23 -21.73 10.30
N GLU A 135 -13.37 -22.42 10.22
CA GLU A 135 -13.45 -23.82 9.78
C GLU A 135 -12.83 -24.01 8.39
N HIS A 136 -13.18 -23.14 7.43
CA HIS A 136 -12.63 -23.19 6.09
C HIS A 136 -11.10 -22.96 6.06
N LEU A 137 -10.57 -22.09 6.93
CA LEU A 137 -9.13 -21.88 7.06
C LEU A 137 -8.45 -23.10 7.71
N MET A 138 -9.04 -23.68 8.74
CA MET A 138 -8.55 -24.90 9.39
C MET A 138 -8.52 -26.10 8.42
N GLY A 139 -9.56 -26.28 7.61
CA GLY A 139 -9.59 -27.30 6.55
C GLY A 139 -8.50 -27.09 5.50
N ARG A 140 -8.25 -25.85 5.05
CA ARG A 140 -7.15 -25.54 4.12
C ARG A 140 -5.76 -25.80 4.69
N LEU A 141 -5.61 -25.66 6.00
CA LEU A 141 -4.36 -25.94 6.70
C LEU A 141 -4.18 -27.43 7.02
N GLY A 142 -5.26 -28.21 6.92
CA GLY A 142 -5.28 -29.63 7.30
C GLY A 142 -5.28 -29.83 8.81
N LEU A 143 -5.78 -28.85 9.57
CA LEU A 143 -5.92 -28.90 11.03
C LEU A 143 -7.28 -29.47 11.47
N LEU A 144 -8.26 -29.49 10.56
CA LEU A 144 -9.55 -30.14 10.80
C LEU A 144 -9.35 -31.66 10.68
N GLU A 145 -9.66 -32.41 11.74
CA GLU A 145 -9.75 -33.88 11.62
C GLU A 145 -10.80 -34.20 10.55
N PRO A 146 -10.49 -35.05 9.56
CA PRO A 146 -11.53 -35.53 8.67
C PRO A 146 -12.47 -36.40 9.50
N GLU A 147 -13.67 -35.91 9.80
CA GLU A 147 -14.80 -36.84 9.88
C GLU A 147 -14.87 -37.49 8.49
N GLU A 148 -14.47 -38.76 8.44
CA GLU A 148 -14.46 -39.67 7.30
C GLU A 148 -15.23 -39.16 6.06
N ASP A 149 -14.57 -38.36 5.23
CA ASP A 149 -14.89 -38.21 3.82
C ASP A 149 -13.55 -38.20 3.06
N GLU A 150 -13.40 -39.27 2.30
CA GLU A 150 -12.23 -39.71 1.56
C GLU A 150 -11.70 -38.64 0.59
N GLU A 151 -10.38 -38.52 0.56
CA GLU A 151 -9.57 -38.41 -0.66
C GLU A 151 -10.15 -37.64 -1.87
N GLU A 152 -9.98 -36.31 -1.91
CA GLU A 152 -9.68 -35.63 -3.18
C GLU A 152 -8.55 -34.61 -3.01
N ILE A 153 -7.38 -35.13 -2.65
CA ILE A 153 -6.10 -34.52 -3.02
C ILE A 153 -5.91 -34.77 -4.53
N PHE A 154 -6.59 -33.98 -5.36
CA PHE A 154 -6.21 -33.86 -6.78
C PHE A 154 -4.97 -32.96 -6.87
N GLU A 155 -3.78 -33.57 -6.74
CA GLU A 155 -2.57 -32.96 -7.27
C GLU A 155 -2.63 -32.93 -8.81
N GLU A 156 -2.27 -31.78 -9.39
CA GLU A 156 -2.28 -31.51 -10.82
C GLU A 156 -1.41 -32.51 -11.61
N ALA A 157 -2.04 -33.39 -12.40
CA ALA A 157 -1.52 -33.74 -13.71
C ALA A 157 -2.06 -32.73 -14.73
N PRO A 158 -1.26 -32.21 -15.68
CA PRO A 158 -1.78 -31.34 -16.72
C PRO A 158 -2.67 -32.19 -17.64
N VAL A 159 -3.98 -32.19 -17.37
CA VAL A 159 -4.99 -32.70 -18.30
C VAL A 159 -5.03 -31.77 -19.51
N ALA A 160 -4.11 -32.03 -20.44
CA ALA A 160 -4.25 -31.66 -21.82
C ALA A 160 -5.68 -32.03 -22.26
N SER A 161 -6.42 -31.02 -22.75
CA SER A 161 -7.65 -31.12 -23.53
C SER A 161 -8.50 -32.37 -23.30
N LYS A 162 -9.70 -32.20 -22.74
CA LYS A 162 -10.82 -33.16 -22.87
C LYS A 162 -11.05 -33.51 -24.36
N LYS A 163 -10.28 -34.45 -24.90
CA LYS A 163 -10.70 -35.30 -25.99
C LYS A 163 -11.32 -36.50 -25.31
N LYS A 164 -12.56 -36.81 -25.66
CA LYS A 164 -13.27 -38.01 -25.21
C LYS A 164 -12.29 -39.17 -25.28
N ALA A 165 -12.12 -39.93 -24.19
CA ALA A 165 -11.46 -41.22 -24.27
C ALA A 165 -12.17 -41.99 -25.39
N SER A 166 -11.45 -42.37 -26.44
CA SER A 166 -11.96 -43.24 -27.49
C SER A 166 -12.54 -44.46 -26.79
N SER A 167 -13.83 -44.72 -27.00
CA SER A 167 -14.47 -45.93 -26.49
C SER A 167 -13.74 -47.14 -27.06
N ASP A 168 -13.77 -48.28 -26.37
CA ASP A 168 -13.11 -49.52 -26.83
C ASP A 168 -13.51 -49.89 -28.27
N GLU A 169 -14.73 -49.53 -28.68
CA GLU A 169 -15.25 -49.69 -30.04
C GLU A 169 -14.53 -48.81 -31.09
N ASP A 170 -14.08 -47.63 -30.71
CA ASP A 170 -13.34 -46.70 -31.56
C ASP A 170 -11.85 -47.12 -31.69
N LEU A 171 -11.33 -47.81 -30.68
CA LEU A 171 -10.02 -48.48 -30.77
C LEU A 171 -10.08 -49.73 -31.63
N LEU A 172 -11.19 -50.48 -31.57
CA LEU A 172 -11.40 -51.69 -32.37
C LEU A 172 -11.57 -51.36 -33.85
N SER A 173 -12.35 -50.34 -34.19
CA SER A 173 -12.50 -49.89 -35.59
C SER A 173 -11.18 -49.42 -36.19
N GLN A 174 -10.37 -48.70 -35.42
CA GLN A 174 -9.04 -48.27 -35.87
C GLN A 174 -8.09 -49.44 -36.13
N PHE A 175 -8.28 -50.57 -35.45
CA PHE A 175 -7.52 -51.80 -35.70
C PHE A 175 -8.03 -52.57 -36.92
N GLU A 176 -9.35 -52.65 -37.13
CA GLU A 176 -9.95 -53.32 -38.30
C GLU A 176 -9.68 -52.57 -39.60
N ASP A 177 -9.64 -51.24 -39.57
CA ASP A 177 -9.28 -50.39 -40.71
C ASP A 177 -7.76 -50.34 -40.95
N PHE A 178 -6.94 -50.94 -40.08
CA PHE A 178 -5.49 -50.99 -40.24
C PHE A 178 -5.09 -52.09 -41.23
N ASP A 179 -4.91 -51.70 -42.49
CA ASP A 179 -4.54 -52.58 -43.58
C ASP A 179 -3.09 -53.09 -43.43
N LEU A 180 -2.93 -54.32 -42.92
CA LEU A 180 -1.64 -54.96 -42.66
C LEU A 180 -0.78 -55.15 -43.93
N ASP A 181 -1.39 -55.13 -45.11
CA ASP A 181 -0.70 -55.23 -46.39
C ASP A 181 0.03 -53.92 -46.78
N SER A 182 -0.32 -52.78 -46.16
CA SER A 182 0.38 -51.51 -46.38
C SER A 182 1.80 -51.46 -45.80
N PHE A 183 2.17 -52.42 -44.94
CA PHE A 183 3.49 -52.47 -44.30
C PHE A 183 4.51 -53.34 -45.07
N LYS A 184 4.09 -53.99 -46.15
CA LYS A 184 4.99 -54.71 -47.07
C LYS A 184 5.23 -53.83 -48.29
N GLY A 185 6.41 -53.19 -48.32
CA GLY A 185 6.86 -52.31 -49.40
C GLY A 185 6.93 -52.96 -50.78
#